data_AF-A0A2I0U2J8-F1
#
_entry.id   AF-A0A2I0U2J8-F1
#
_cell.length_a   1.000
_cell.length_b   1.000
_cell.length_c   1.000
_cell.angle_alpha   90.00
_cell.angle_beta   90.00
_cell.angle_gamma   90.00
#
_symmetry.space_group_name_H-M   'P 1'
#
loop_
_entity.id
_entity.type
_entity.pdbx_description
1 polymer ?
#
loop_
_entity_poly.entity_id
_entity_poly.type
_entity_poly.pdbx_seq_one_letter_code
_entity_poly.pdbx_strand_id
1 'polypeptide(L)'
;MNKELLDKLRIKKEAYSGWKQGWVDWAEYKETVRVARNQIKQAKAQAELNLARDIKNNKKKFYRYVRDKGKTGEVVGPLQKETGDLVTQDMDKAELPNNFFASVFTGKGSNRTAQVTEDKNRGSANEELPTV
;
A
#
# COMPACT_ATOMS: atom_id res chain seq x y z
N MET A 1 -6.12 -14.38 17.59
CA MET A 1 -6.61 -13.04 17.92
C MET A 1 -7.27 -13.12 19.30
N ASN A 2 -6.94 -12.24 20.25
CA ASN A 2 -7.47 -12.31 21.62
C ASN A 2 -8.97 -11.93 21.62
N LYS A 3 -9.83 -12.68 22.33
CA LYS A 3 -11.28 -12.40 22.44
C LYS A 3 -11.53 -10.98 22.97
N GLU A 4 -10.72 -10.54 23.92
CA GLU A 4 -10.79 -9.21 24.52
C GLU A 4 -10.61 -8.08 23.48
N LEU A 5 -9.71 -8.27 22.50
CA LEU A 5 -9.51 -7.29 21.42
C LEU A 5 -10.73 -7.20 20.50
N LEU A 6 -11.41 -8.32 20.26
CA LEU A 6 -12.63 -8.35 19.45
C LEU A 6 -13.77 -7.59 20.15
N ASP A 7 -13.91 -7.76 21.46
CA ASP A 7 -14.91 -7.03 22.24
C ASP A 7 -14.66 -5.53 22.21
N LYS A 8 -13.40 -5.07 22.32
CA LYS A 8 -13.07 -3.63 22.19
C LYS A 8 -13.36 -3.08 20.80
N LEU A 9 -13.12 -3.87 19.75
CA LEU A 9 -13.47 -3.49 18.37
C LEU A 9 -14.98 -3.40 18.18
N ARG A 10 -15.73 -4.31 18.81
CA ARG A 10 -17.20 -4.29 18.81
C ARG A 10 -17.73 -3.04 19.49
N ILE A 11 -17.26 -2.72 20.70
CA ILE A 11 -17.65 -1.51 21.45
C ILE A 11 -17.43 -0.24 20.60
N LYS A 12 -16.29 -0.15 19.93
CA LYS A 12 -16.00 0.99 19.04
C LYS A 12 -16.97 1.08 17.86
N LYS A 13 -17.38 -0.06 17.29
CA LYS A 13 -18.35 -0.12 16.19
C LYS A 13 -19.74 0.28 16.66
N GLU A 14 -20.17 -0.22 17.82
CA GLU A 14 -21.47 0.09 18.46
C GLU A 14 -21.56 1.57 18.84
N ALA A 15 -20.50 2.14 19.41
CA ALA A 15 -20.42 3.56 19.73
C ALA A 15 -20.59 4.43 18.48
N TYR A 16 -19.97 4.04 17.36
CA TYR A 16 -20.13 4.75 16.08
C TYR A 16 -21.55 4.66 15.54
N SER A 17 -22.20 3.49 15.60
CA SER A 17 -23.60 3.37 15.18
C SER A 17 -24.54 4.19 16.04
N GLY A 18 -24.36 4.16 17.37
CA GLY A 18 -25.19 4.93 18.31
C GLY A 18 -25.07 6.43 18.10
N TRP A 19 -23.84 6.93 17.92
CA TRP A 19 -23.62 8.34 17.58
C TRP A 19 -24.22 8.71 16.22
N LYS A 20 -24.03 7.87 15.19
CA LYS A 20 -24.59 8.12 13.85
C LYS A 20 -26.13 8.15 13.84
N GLN A 21 -26.76 7.42 14.75
CA GLN A 21 -28.22 7.36 14.91
C GLN A 21 -28.76 8.45 15.87
N GLY A 22 -27.90 9.24 16.51
CA GLY A 22 -28.29 10.29 17.44
C GLY A 22 -28.67 9.81 18.84
N TRP A 23 -28.44 8.53 19.16
CA TRP A 23 -28.71 7.97 20.49
C TRP A 23 -27.63 8.31 21.52
N VAL A 24 -26.44 8.68 21.06
CA VAL A 24 -25.25 8.91 21.88
C VAL A 24 -24.70 10.29 21.58
N ASP A 25 -24.41 11.07 22.62
CA ASP A 25 -23.78 12.38 22.48
C ASP A 25 -22.36 12.28 21.92
N TRP A 26 -21.89 13.33 21.24
CA TRP A 26 -20.55 13.39 20.66
C TRP A 26 -19.45 13.22 21.72
N ALA A 27 -19.61 13.79 22.91
CA ALA A 27 -18.59 13.70 23.96
C ALA A 27 -18.44 12.26 24.47
N GLU A 28 -19.57 11.56 24.67
CA GLU A 28 -19.60 10.17 25.12
C GLU A 28 -19.01 9.22 24.05
N TYR A 29 -19.36 9.43 22.78
CA TYR A 29 -18.74 8.72 21.66
C TYR A 29 -17.22 8.90 21.64
N LYS A 30 -16.74 10.13 21.79
CA LYS A 30 -15.30 10.41 21.71
C LYS A 30 -14.54 9.72 22.84
N GLU A 31 -15.09 9.72 24.05
CA GLU A 31 -14.44 9.09 25.20
C GLU A 31 -14.46 7.56 25.09
N THR A 32 -15.58 6.95 24.70
CA THR A 32 -15.66 5.50 24.49
C THR A 32 -14.67 5.02 23.41
N VAL A 33 -14.54 5.75 22.30
CA VAL A 33 -13.56 5.44 21.26
C VAL A 33 -12.13 5.60 21.76
N ARG A 34 -11.85 6.63 22.57
CA ARG A 34 -10.52 6.86 23.16
C ARG A 34 -10.13 5.71 24.09
N VAL A 35 -11.01 5.33 25.01
CA VAL A 35 -10.80 4.21 25.95
C VAL A 35 -10.58 2.90 25.20
N ALA A 36 -11.45 2.58 24.23
CA ALA A 36 -11.31 1.36 23.44
C ALA A 36 -9.99 1.31 22.67
N ARG A 37 -9.57 2.44 22.07
CA ARG A 37 -8.27 2.54 21.39
C ARG A 37 -7.09 2.30 22.34
N ASN A 38 -7.13 2.87 23.53
CA ASN A 38 -6.08 2.70 24.53
C ASN A 38 -5.99 1.25 25.01
N GLN A 39 -7.13 0.61 25.28
CA GLN A 39 -7.19 -0.80 25.67
C GLN A 39 -6.66 -1.71 24.56
N ILE A 40 -7.01 -1.44 23.29
CA ILE A 40 -6.46 -2.17 22.14
C ILE A 40 -4.93 -2.05 22.07
N LYS A 41 -4.39 -0.85 22.27
CA LYS A 41 -2.93 -0.62 22.30
C LYS A 41 -2.26 -1.39 23.43
N GLN A 42 -2.82 -1.35 24.63
CA GLN A 42 -2.32 -2.07 25.80
C GLN A 42 -2.34 -3.59 25.60
N ALA A 43 -3.47 -4.15 25.14
CA ALA A 43 -3.59 -5.58 24.88
C ALA A 43 -2.62 -6.06 23.80
N LYS A 44 -2.40 -5.24 22.76
CA LYS A 44 -1.39 -5.53 21.73
C LYS A 44 0.03 -5.53 22.30
N ALA A 45 0.41 -4.49 23.05
CA ALA A 45 1.72 -4.40 23.68
C ALA A 45 1.97 -5.59 24.64
N GLN A 46 0.97 -5.97 25.43
CA GLN A 46 1.07 -7.11 26.34
C GLN A 46 1.26 -8.43 25.56
N ALA A 47 0.55 -8.63 24.46
CA ALA A 47 0.71 -9.80 23.62
C ALA A 47 2.11 -9.88 22.97
N GLU A 48 2.65 -8.74 22.52
CA GLU A 48 4.01 -8.63 21.99
C GLU A 48 5.07 -8.89 23.07
N LEU A 49 4.91 -8.36 24.28
CA LEU A 49 5.78 -8.63 25.42
C LEU A 49 5.81 -10.11 25.79
N ASN A 50 4.64 -10.75 25.87
CA ASN A 50 4.54 -12.18 26.15
C ASN A 50 5.22 -13.00 25.05
N LEU A 51 5.10 -12.57 23.79
CA LEU A 51 5.76 -13.22 22.66
C LEU A 51 7.28 -13.08 22.71
N ALA A 52 7.79 -11.90 23.10
CA ALA A 52 9.22 -11.64 23.26
C ALA A 52 9.83 -12.44 24.41
N ARG A 53 9.11 -12.55 25.54
CA ARG A 53 9.53 -13.35 26.70
C ARG A 53 9.61 -14.84 26.36
N ASP A 54 8.70 -15.34 25.54
CA ASP A 54 8.60 -16.75 25.15
C ASP A 54 9.50 -17.12 23.95
N ILE A 55 10.41 -16.24 23.50
CA ILE A 55 11.28 -16.52 22.34
C ILE A 55 12.07 -17.81 22.55
N LYS A 56 12.60 -18.06 23.76
CA LYS A 56 13.42 -19.26 24.01
C LYS A 56 12.64 -20.56 23.80
N ASN A 57 11.38 -20.61 24.24
CA ASN A 57 10.56 -21.81 24.16
C ASN A 57 9.81 -21.92 22.81
N ASN A 58 9.46 -20.79 22.19
CA ASN A 58 8.61 -20.75 21.00
C ASN A 58 9.08 -19.74 19.94
N LYS A 59 10.32 -19.91 19.47
CA LYS A 59 10.92 -19.11 18.39
C LYS A 59 10.03 -19.01 17.15
N LYS A 60 9.35 -20.11 16.76
CA LYS A 60 8.49 -20.16 15.57
C LYS A 60 7.34 -19.15 15.63
N LYS A 61 6.71 -18.98 16.79
CA LYS A 61 5.62 -18.01 16.98
C LYS A 61 6.13 -16.57 16.85
N PHE A 62 7.32 -16.27 17.38
CA PHE A 62 7.93 -14.95 17.27
C PHE A 62 8.25 -14.59 15.82
N TYR A 63 8.99 -15.45 15.11
CA TYR A 63 9.34 -15.18 13.71
C TYR A 63 8.12 -15.14 12.78
N ARG A 64 7.07 -15.93 13.05
CA ARG A 64 5.80 -15.82 12.35
C ARG A 64 5.17 -14.44 12.52
N TYR A 65 5.14 -13.93 13.75
CA TYR A 65 4.61 -12.59 14.02
C TYR A 65 5.39 -11.50 13.27
N VAL A 66 6.73 -11.55 13.31
CA VAL A 66 7.59 -10.59 12.59
C VAL A 66 7.31 -10.64 11.08
N ARG A 67 7.26 -11.84 10.50
CA ARG A 67 6.93 -12.02 9.08
C ARG A 67 5.54 -11.46 8.75
N ASP A 68 4.53 -11.75 9.57
CA ASP A 68 3.17 -11.25 9.34
C ASP A 68 3.06 -9.72 9.48
N LYS A 69 3.90 -9.09 10.32
CA LYS A 69 3.99 -7.62 10.42
C LYS A 69 4.79 -6.98 9.29
N GLY A 70 5.77 -7.69 8.74
CA GLY A 70 6.54 -7.26 7.58
C GLY A 70 5.80 -7.40 6.25
N LYS A 71 4.60 -7.99 6.24
CA LYS A 71 3.69 -7.92 5.10
C LYS A 71 3.15 -6.50 4.98
N THR A 72 3.92 -5.59 4.38
CA THR A 72 3.32 -4.51 3.62
C THR A 72 2.46 -5.18 2.55
N GLY A 73 1.17 -4.86 2.48
CA GLY A 73 0.42 -5.16 1.26
C GLY A 73 1.19 -4.58 0.08
N GLU A 74 1.03 -5.13 -1.13
CA GLU A 74 1.56 -4.47 -2.33
C GLU A 74 1.17 -2.99 -2.25
N VAL A 75 2.17 -2.13 -2.01
CA VAL A 75 1.94 -0.70 -1.75
C VAL A 75 1.26 -0.06 -2.96
N VAL A 76 1.50 -0.67 -4.12
CA VAL A 76 0.90 -0.36 -5.40
C VAL A 76 -0.01 -1.53 -5.75
N GLY A 77 -1.33 -1.27 -5.79
CA GLY A 77 -2.29 -2.23 -6.33
C GLY A 77 -2.15 -2.37 -7.85
N PRO A 78 -2.79 -3.39 -8.45
CA PRO A 78 -2.81 -3.56 -9.90
C PRO A 78 -3.26 -2.29 -10.63
N LEU A 79 -2.59 -1.95 -11.73
CA LEU A 79 -2.97 -0.82 -12.56
C LEU A 79 -4.36 -1.05 -13.17
N GLN A 80 -5.19 -0.01 -13.18
CA GLN A 80 -6.50 0.00 -13.83
C GLN A 80 -6.50 1.01 -14.96
N LYS A 81 -7.14 0.65 -16.09
CA LYS A 81 -7.42 1.57 -17.19
C LYS A 81 -8.53 2.54 -16.78
N GLU A 82 -8.74 3.58 -17.59
CA GLU A 82 -9.85 4.54 -17.39
C GLU A 82 -11.23 3.85 -17.38
N THR A 83 -11.37 2.75 -18.13
CA THR A 83 -12.58 1.91 -18.18
C THR A 83 -12.85 1.16 -16.86
N GLY A 84 -11.89 1.13 -15.93
CA GLY A 84 -11.95 0.37 -14.68
C GLY A 84 -11.44 -1.07 -14.79
N ASP A 85 -11.07 -1.51 -15.99
CA ASP A 85 -10.49 -2.84 -16.24
C ASP A 85 -9.04 -2.91 -15.76
N LEU A 86 -8.65 -4.09 -15.24
CA LEU A 86 -7.28 -4.38 -14.85
C LEU A 86 -6.36 -4.43 -16.07
N VAL A 87 -5.19 -3.81 -15.96
CA VAL A 87 -4.17 -3.84 -17.00
C VAL A 87 -3.46 -5.20 -16.98
N THR A 88 -3.72 -6.03 -17.98
CA THR A 88 -3.14 -7.39 -18.10
C THR A 88 -1.94 -7.46 -19.04
N GLN A 89 -1.96 -6.71 -20.15
CA GLN A 89 -0.91 -6.72 -21.17
C GLN A 89 0.29 -5.83 -20.78
N ASP A 90 1.51 -6.27 -21.07
CA ASP A 90 2.71 -5.55 -20.66
C ASP A 90 2.89 -4.19 -21.36
N MET A 91 2.43 -4.07 -22.61
CA MET A 91 2.43 -2.79 -23.34
C MET A 91 1.57 -1.74 -22.62
N ASP A 92 0.36 -2.11 -22.23
CA ASP A 92 -0.55 -1.21 -21.52
C ASP A 92 0.02 -0.74 -20.18
N LYS A 93 0.79 -1.60 -19.48
CA LYS A 93 1.45 -1.23 -18.22
C LYS A 93 2.50 -0.14 -18.39
N ALA A 94 3.14 -0.08 -19.56
CA ALA A 94 4.14 0.94 -19.89
C ALA A 94 3.50 2.22 -20.43
N GLU A 95 2.47 2.09 -21.27
CA GLU A 95 1.79 3.23 -21.88
C GLU A 95 0.96 4.03 -20.88
N LEU A 96 0.27 3.37 -19.95
CA LEU A 96 -0.65 4.05 -19.04
C LEU A 96 0.04 5.11 -18.16
N PRO A 97 1.17 4.81 -17.47
CA PRO A 97 1.95 5.82 -16.76
C PRO A 97 2.52 6.88 -17.72
N ASN A 98 3.02 6.48 -18.89
CA ASN A 98 3.61 7.40 -19.86
C ASN A 98 2.61 8.45 -20.37
N ASN A 99 1.38 8.02 -20.69
CA ASN A 99 0.30 8.90 -21.10
C ASN A 99 -0.12 9.86 -19.98
N PHE A 100 -0.18 9.36 -18.73
CA PHE A 100 -0.45 10.20 -17.56
C PHE A 100 0.65 11.26 -17.38
N PHE A 101 1.92 10.88 -17.45
CA PHE A 101 3.04 11.82 -17.35
C PHE A 101 2.99 12.87 -18.47
N ALA A 102 2.81 12.45 -19.72
CA ALA A 102 2.68 13.36 -20.86
C ALA A 102 1.53 14.36 -20.68
N SER A 103 0.38 13.91 -20.19
CA SER A 103 -0.80 14.75 -19.94
C SER A 103 -0.50 15.91 -18.98
N VAL A 104 0.24 15.65 -17.89
CA VAL A 104 0.66 16.66 -16.90
C VAL A 104 1.54 17.75 -17.54
N PHE A 105 2.32 17.41 -18.56
CA PHE A 105 3.19 18.36 -19.27
C PHE A 105 2.49 19.10 -20.42
N THR A 106 1.30 18.66 -20.85
CA THR A 106 0.40 19.40 -21.76
C THR A 106 -0.44 20.45 -21.02
N GLY A 107 0.23 21.29 -20.23
CA GLY A 107 -0.35 22.54 -19.75
C GLY A 107 -0.38 23.57 -20.88
N LYS A 108 -1.45 24.36 -20.94
CA LYS A 108 -1.75 25.40 -21.93
C LYS A 108 -0.67 26.49 -21.95
N GLY A 109 0.45 26.23 -22.62
CA GLY A 109 1.62 27.10 -22.68
C GLY A 109 2.49 26.76 -23.89
N SER A 110 2.06 27.24 -25.05
CA SER A 110 2.76 27.39 -26.34
C SER A 110 4.03 26.56 -26.63
N ASN A 111 3.88 25.70 -27.64
CA ASN A 111 4.78 25.52 -28.78
C ASN A 111 6.28 25.27 -28.49
N ARG A 112 6.62 24.04 -28.14
CA ARG A 112 7.96 23.52 -28.45
C ARG A 112 7.83 22.24 -29.26
N THR A 113 7.62 22.41 -30.57
CA THR A 113 7.75 21.34 -31.55
C THR A 113 9.22 20.92 -31.58
N ALA A 114 9.57 19.87 -30.85
CA ALA A 114 10.85 19.21 -31.02
C ALA A 114 10.78 18.38 -32.30
N GLN A 115 11.42 18.87 -33.36
CA GLN A 115 11.58 18.09 -34.58
C GLN A 115 12.51 16.92 -34.28
N VAL A 116 11.98 15.70 -34.45
CA VAL A 116 12.78 14.49 -34.55
C VAL A 116 13.43 14.52 -35.93
N THR A 117 14.73 14.76 -35.99
CA THR A 117 15.51 14.45 -37.20
C THR A 117 15.76 12.96 -37.23
N GLU A 118 15.28 12.30 -38.28
CA GLU A 118 15.59 10.92 -38.64
C GLU A 118 17.09 10.77 -38.89
N ASP A 119 17.82 10.16 -37.96
CA ASP A 119 19.19 9.73 -38.21
C ASP A 119 19.16 8.38 -38.96
N LYS A 120 19.48 8.49 -40.25
CA LYS A 120 19.59 7.39 -41.21
C LYS A 120 20.67 6.40 -40.80
N ASN A 121 20.21 5.16 -40.64
CA ASN A 121 20.97 3.91 -40.63
C ASN A 121 22.12 3.91 -41.66
N ARG A 122 23.37 3.74 -41.21
CA ARG A 122 24.52 3.36 -42.06
C ARG A 122 25.30 2.26 -41.35
N GLY A 123 25.22 1.05 -41.93
CA GLY A 123 25.81 -0.16 -41.40
C GLY A 123 27.33 -0.11 -41.26
N SER A 124 27.83 -0.76 -40.21
CA SER A 124 29.23 -1.14 -40.09
C SER A 124 29.42 -2.54 -40.67
N ALA A 125 30.19 -2.59 -41.75
CA ALA A 125 30.70 -3.82 -42.34
C ALA A 125 31.61 -4.57 -41.35
N ASN A 126 31.65 -5.88 -41.53
CA ASN A 126 32.43 -6.84 -40.77
C ASN A 126 33.94 -6.56 -40.84
N GLU A 127 34.65 -6.74 -39.72
CA GLU A 127 36.04 -7.18 -39.75
C GLU A 127 36.37 -7.98 -38.47
N GLU A 128 37.01 -9.13 -38.68
CA GLU A 128 37.24 -10.24 -37.77
C GLU A 128 38.47 -10.01 -36.87
N LEU A 129 38.51 -10.68 -35.71
CA LEU A 129 39.57 -10.60 -34.68
C LEU A 129 40.94 -11.10 -35.16
N PRO A 130 42.03 -10.80 -34.41
CA PRO A 130 42.79 -11.94 -33.91
C PRO A 130 43.27 -11.81 -32.45
N THR A 131 43.24 -12.97 -31.80
CA THR A 131 43.87 -13.32 -30.52
C THR A 131 45.33 -13.70 -30.74
N VAL A 132 46.25 -13.13 -29.96
CA VAL A 132 47.35 -13.81 -29.22
C VAL A 132 47.62 -13.01 -27.96
#